data_AF-A0A2E0Z513-F1
#
_entry.id   AF-A0A2E0Z513-F1
#
_cell.length_a   1.000
_cell.length_b   1.000
_cell.length_c   1.000
_cell.angle_alpha   90.00
_cell.angle_beta   90.00
_cell.angle_gamma   90.00
#
_symmetry.space_group_name_H-M   'P 1'
#
loop_
_entity.id
_entity.type
_entity.pdbx_description
1 polymer ?
#
loop_
_entity_poly.entity_id
_entity_poly.type
_entity_poly.pdbx_seq_one_letter_code
_entity_poly.pdbx_strand_id
1 'polypeptide(L)'
;MQTVTVESILEKKATHALGHLIYVVRDEALVFYVGQSRRDVVTRFWEHLQAPSRLGQLITLNAPASHQWSVDFYALADCAAYVQQKSLFALQEWQHFDMDMAEQALIQVMRPVLNHDFNAKPIPLPGRYRGHAALNLPKPETPLSAGASQAATTSPQDRIWLNRMSLQGWVYEKVGVNGRLQWRHPSGKILTEAEMAPYRQAGKIPKI
;
A
#
# COMPACT_ATOMS: atom_id res chain seq x y z
N MET A 1 11.40 -9.81 -17.50
CA MET A 1 10.59 -10.31 -16.36
C MET A 1 10.22 -11.77 -16.58
N GLN A 2 10.38 -12.60 -15.55
CA GLN A 2 9.99 -14.01 -15.53
C GLN A 2 9.05 -14.27 -14.35
N THR A 3 7.94 -14.97 -14.56
CA THR A 3 6.98 -15.32 -13.50
C THR A 3 7.03 -16.81 -13.20
N VAL A 4 7.09 -17.17 -11.92
CA VAL A 4 6.95 -18.55 -11.43
C VAL A 4 5.95 -18.60 -10.27
N THR A 5 5.56 -19.79 -9.84
CA THR A 5 4.76 -19.95 -8.60
C THR A 5 5.64 -20.26 -7.40
N VAL A 6 5.13 -20.00 -6.20
CA VAL A 6 5.78 -20.45 -4.95
C VAL A 6 5.98 -21.97 -4.97
N GLU A 7 4.99 -22.74 -5.44
CA GLU A 7 5.10 -24.20 -5.63
C GLU A 7 6.29 -24.58 -6.49
N SER A 8 6.47 -23.92 -7.64
CA SER A 8 7.59 -24.20 -8.55
C SER A 8 8.95 -23.98 -7.89
N ILE A 9 9.06 -23.01 -6.97
CA ILE A 9 10.28 -22.77 -6.20
C ILE A 9 10.46 -23.87 -5.13
N LEU A 10 9.39 -24.23 -4.41
CA LEU A 10 9.38 -25.28 -3.38
C LEU A 10 9.79 -26.65 -3.96
N GLU A 11 9.30 -26.97 -5.15
CA GLU A 11 9.62 -28.20 -5.88
C GLU A 11 10.98 -28.13 -6.61
N LYS A 12 11.72 -27.02 -6.47
CA LYS A 12 13.00 -26.78 -7.14
C LYS A 12 12.92 -26.88 -8.67
N LYS A 13 11.75 -26.62 -9.26
CA LYS A 13 11.54 -26.55 -10.71
C LYS A 13 11.99 -25.22 -11.29
N ALA A 14 11.87 -24.14 -10.51
CA ALA A 14 12.46 -22.84 -10.84
C ALA A 14 13.94 -22.83 -10.45
N THR A 15 14.82 -23.30 -11.35
CA THR A 15 16.23 -23.54 -10.99
C THR A 15 17.12 -22.32 -11.21
N HIS A 16 16.83 -21.43 -12.17
CA HIS A 16 17.67 -20.26 -12.42
C HIS A 16 16.87 -19.06 -12.96
N ALA A 17 17.02 -17.91 -12.29
CA ALA A 17 16.58 -16.61 -12.77
C ALA A 17 17.79 -15.73 -13.08
N LEU A 18 18.75 -16.26 -13.86
CA LEU A 18 19.99 -15.55 -14.21
C LEU A 18 19.68 -14.15 -14.77
N GLY A 19 20.45 -13.16 -14.31
CA GLY A 19 20.26 -11.75 -14.70
C GLY A 19 19.12 -11.03 -14.00
N HIS A 20 18.29 -11.73 -13.21
CA HIS A 20 17.26 -11.11 -12.38
C HIS A 20 17.80 -10.87 -10.97
N LEU A 21 17.65 -9.64 -10.49
CA LEU A 21 18.20 -9.21 -9.20
C LEU A 21 17.10 -8.81 -8.21
N ILE A 22 15.88 -8.60 -8.69
CA ILE A 22 14.72 -8.22 -7.89
C ILE A 22 13.66 -9.31 -8.02
N TYR A 23 12.92 -9.57 -6.95
CA TYR A 23 11.76 -10.45 -6.96
C TYR A 23 10.56 -9.80 -6.28
N VAL A 24 9.37 -10.09 -6.79
CA VAL A 24 8.08 -9.57 -6.29
C VAL A 24 7.16 -10.73 -6.01
N VAL A 25 6.64 -10.83 -4.78
CA VAL A 25 5.72 -11.89 -4.35
C VAL A 25 4.31 -11.31 -4.28
N ARG A 26 3.36 -11.91 -4.99
CA ARG A 26 1.98 -11.42 -5.04
C ARG A 26 0.95 -12.54 -5.14
N ASP A 27 -0.26 -12.22 -4.71
CA ASP A 27 -1.47 -12.99 -4.97
C ASP A 27 -2.39 -12.12 -5.82
N GLU A 28 -2.52 -12.48 -7.10
CA GLU A 28 -3.17 -11.66 -8.13
C GLU A 28 -2.59 -10.22 -8.16
N ALA A 29 -3.42 -9.21 -7.89
CA ALA A 29 -3.02 -7.81 -7.85
C ALA A 29 -2.37 -7.38 -6.53
N LEU A 30 -2.47 -8.18 -5.47
CA LEU A 30 -1.96 -7.83 -4.15
C LEU A 30 -0.49 -8.19 -4.01
N VAL A 31 0.37 -7.19 -3.95
CA VAL A 31 1.81 -7.40 -3.72
C VAL A 31 2.08 -7.55 -2.22
N PHE A 32 2.65 -8.68 -1.82
CA PHE A 32 3.06 -8.91 -0.44
C PHE A 32 4.44 -8.36 -0.15
N TYR A 33 5.39 -8.58 -1.06
CA TYR A 33 6.79 -8.28 -0.78
C TYR A 33 7.56 -8.00 -2.06
N VAL A 34 8.49 -7.05 -1.97
CA VAL A 34 9.53 -6.80 -2.97
C VAL A 34 10.87 -7.05 -2.28
N GLY A 35 11.76 -7.80 -2.91
CA GLY A 35 13.09 -8.05 -2.37
C GLY A 35 14.14 -8.11 -3.46
N GLN A 36 15.40 -8.03 -3.06
CA GLN A 36 16.53 -8.08 -3.98
C GLN A 36 17.59 -9.13 -3.58
N SER A 37 18.41 -9.54 -4.55
CA SER A 37 19.54 -10.44 -4.35
C SER A 37 20.63 -10.19 -5.39
N ARG A 38 21.87 -9.96 -4.94
CA ARG A 38 23.05 -9.81 -5.82
C ARG A 38 23.54 -11.12 -6.43
N ARG A 39 23.16 -12.26 -5.84
CA ARG A 39 23.68 -13.58 -6.23
C ARG A 39 22.65 -14.33 -7.06
N ASP A 40 21.51 -14.59 -6.44
CA ASP A 40 20.42 -15.35 -7.02
C ASP A 40 19.13 -15.08 -6.24
N VAL A 41 18.07 -14.68 -6.94
CA VAL A 41 16.77 -14.38 -6.34
C VAL A 41 16.05 -15.65 -5.86
N VAL A 42 16.28 -16.80 -6.50
CA VAL A 42 15.67 -18.08 -6.09
C VAL A 42 16.25 -18.53 -4.75
N THR A 43 17.58 -18.50 -4.61
CA THR A 43 18.28 -18.81 -3.35
C THR A 43 17.82 -17.89 -2.23
N ARG A 44 17.75 -16.57 -2.48
CA ARG A 44 17.27 -15.60 -1.47
C ARG A 44 15.83 -15.88 -1.07
N PHE A 45 14.96 -16.23 -2.01
CA PHE A 45 13.59 -16.62 -1.69
C PHE A 45 13.56 -17.89 -0.82
N TRP A 46 14.40 -18.88 -1.10
CA TRP A 46 14.54 -20.08 -0.26
C TRP A 46 14.98 -19.76 1.17
N GLU A 47 15.90 -18.81 1.35
CA GLU A 47 16.30 -18.34 2.68
C GLU A 47 15.11 -17.78 3.47
N HIS A 48 14.18 -17.06 2.81
CA HIS A 48 12.96 -16.58 3.45
C HIS A 48 12.07 -17.72 3.96
N LEU A 49 12.01 -18.84 3.24
CA LEU A 49 11.22 -20.02 3.62
C LEU A 49 11.85 -20.82 4.76
N GLN A 50 13.18 -20.81 4.88
CA GLN A 50 13.91 -21.58 5.89
C GLN A 50 14.15 -20.80 7.19
N ALA A 51 14.32 -19.48 7.09
CA ALA A 51 14.55 -18.61 8.23
C ALA A 51 13.23 -17.99 8.74
N PRO A 52 13.16 -17.56 10.02
CA PRO A 52 12.00 -16.85 10.55
C PRO A 52 11.89 -15.44 9.94
N SER A 53 11.37 -15.37 8.71
CA SER A 53 11.07 -14.12 8.00
C SER A 53 9.57 -13.91 7.92
N ARG A 54 9.12 -12.65 7.87
CA ARG A 54 7.67 -12.34 7.74
C ARG A 54 7.08 -12.91 6.46
N LEU A 55 7.83 -12.88 5.36
CA LEU A 55 7.42 -13.46 4.08
C LEU A 55 7.25 -14.99 4.19
N GLY A 56 8.25 -15.69 4.73
CA GLY A 56 8.17 -17.15 4.92
C GLY A 56 7.03 -17.55 5.85
N GLN A 57 6.86 -16.83 6.96
CA GLN A 57 5.73 -17.04 7.88
C GLN A 57 4.39 -16.81 7.19
N LEU A 58 4.24 -15.75 6.38
CA LEU A 58 3.00 -15.48 5.64
C LEU A 58 2.69 -16.62 4.65
N ILE A 59 3.69 -17.11 3.91
CA ILE A 59 3.54 -18.24 2.98
C ILE A 59 3.09 -19.50 3.73
N THR A 60 3.79 -19.87 4.81
CA THR A 60 3.49 -21.06 5.60
C THR A 60 2.10 -21.02 6.21
N LEU A 61 1.70 -19.86 6.77
CA LEU A 61 0.38 -19.70 7.41
C LEU A 61 -0.79 -19.82 6.43
N ASN A 62 -0.58 -19.47 5.16
CA ASN A 62 -1.61 -19.47 4.12
C ASN A 62 -1.50 -20.67 3.16
N ALA A 63 -0.64 -21.66 3.47
CA ALA A 63 -0.62 -22.92 2.74
C ALA A 63 -1.96 -23.67 2.93
N PRO A 64 -2.46 -24.38 1.90
CA PRO A 64 -1.82 -24.60 0.59
C PRO A 64 -2.09 -23.50 -0.44
N ALA A 65 -2.97 -22.54 -0.17
CA ALA A 65 -3.34 -21.50 -1.15
C ALA A 65 -2.13 -20.67 -1.60
N SER A 66 -1.16 -20.45 -0.70
CA SER A 66 0.07 -19.73 -1.00
C SER A 66 0.97 -20.37 -2.06
N HIS A 67 0.77 -21.65 -2.37
CA HIS A 67 1.53 -22.36 -3.40
C HIS A 67 1.26 -21.80 -4.80
N GLN A 68 0.06 -21.24 -5.03
CA GLN A 68 -0.35 -20.66 -6.30
C GLN A 68 0.02 -19.18 -6.43
N TRP A 69 0.57 -18.56 -5.39
CA TRP A 69 1.05 -17.18 -5.46
C TRP A 69 2.19 -17.06 -6.47
N SER A 70 2.22 -15.95 -7.18
CA SER A 70 3.24 -15.68 -8.18
C SER A 70 4.46 -14.99 -7.57
N VAL A 71 5.63 -15.38 -8.05
CA VAL A 71 6.91 -14.75 -7.79
C VAL A 71 7.47 -14.27 -9.12
N ASP A 72 7.55 -12.96 -9.29
CA ASP A 72 8.07 -12.34 -10.51
C ASP A 72 9.51 -11.93 -10.29
N PHE A 73 10.39 -12.41 -11.14
CA PHE A 73 11.79 -12.02 -11.20
C PHE A 73 11.97 -10.90 -12.21
N TYR A 74 12.61 -9.82 -11.79
CA TYR A 74 12.90 -8.64 -12.59
C TYR A 74 14.41 -8.49 -12.78
N ALA A 75 14.83 -8.31 -14.02
CA ALA A 75 16.12 -7.74 -14.33
C ALA A 75 16.05 -6.23 -14.08
N LEU A 76 17.20 -5.57 -13.88
CA LEU A 76 17.22 -4.11 -13.67
C LEU A 76 16.54 -3.36 -14.82
N ALA A 77 16.76 -3.79 -16.06
CA ALA A 77 16.13 -3.20 -17.25
C ALA A 77 14.59 -3.22 -17.18
N ASP A 78 13.99 -4.23 -16.56
CA ASP A 78 12.52 -4.32 -16.38
C ASP A 78 12.01 -3.26 -15.37
N CYS A 79 12.87 -2.80 -14.46
CA CYS A 79 12.52 -1.86 -13.40
C CYS A 79 12.62 -0.38 -13.84
N ALA A 80 13.24 -0.10 -14.99
CA ALA A 80 13.51 1.26 -15.49
C ALA A 80 12.26 2.16 -15.54
N ALA A 81 11.11 1.59 -15.94
CA ALA A 81 9.85 2.32 -16.04
C ALA A 81 9.32 2.82 -14.67
N TYR A 82 9.65 2.15 -13.58
CA TYR A 82 9.20 2.53 -12.23
C TYR A 82 10.03 3.68 -11.65
N VAL A 83 11.30 3.80 -12.06
CA VAL A 83 12.18 4.90 -11.65
C VAL A 83 11.82 6.20 -12.36
N GLN A 84 11.49 6.12 -13.66
CA GLN A 84 11.11 7.27 -14.49
C GLN A 84 9.98 8.12 -13.91
N GLN A 85 9.03 7.47 -13.22
CA GLN A 85 7.88 8.15 -12.62
C GLN A 85 8.26 9.13 -11.51
N LYS A 86 9.48 9.07 -10.97
CA LYS A 86 9.86 9.85 -9.78
C LYS A 86 10.66 11.13 -10.04
N SER A 87 11.23 11.35 -11.22
CA SER A 87 12.04 12.55 -11.42
C SER A 87 12.20 12.91 -12.89
N LEU A 88 11.61 14.05 -13.27
CA LEU A 88 11.93 14.74 -14.53
C LEU A 88 13.41 15.20 -14.57
N PHE A 89 14.11 15.22 -13.43
CA PHE A 89 15.53 15.54 -13.31
C PHE A 89 16.44 14.30 -13.32
N ALA A 90 15.90 13.08 -13.26
CA ALA A 90 16.71 11.85 -13.16
C ALA A 90 17.36 11.45 -14.48
N LEU A 91 17.13 12.17 -15.60
CA LEU A 91 17.80 11.90 -16.88
C LEU A 91 19.34 11.94 -16.77
N GLN A 92 19.92 12.69 -15.83
CA GLN A 92 21.36 12.64 -15.53
C GLN A 92 21.78 11.51 -14.58
N GLU A 93 20.87 11.00 -13.75
CA GLU A 93 21.16 9.97 -12.74
C GLU A 93 21.09 8.53 -13.28
N TRP A 94 20.66 8.32 -14.53
CA TRP A 94 20.62 6.98 -15.17
C TRP A 94 21.96 6.25 -15.17
N GLN A 95 23.07 6.99 -15.11
CA GLN A 95 24.41 6.40 -15.04
C GLN A 95 24.63 5.60 -13.73
N HIS A 96 23.79 5.82 -12.71
CA HIS A 96 23.88 5.15 -11.40
C HIS A 96 22.64 4.31 -11.08
N PHE A 97 21.83 3.95 -12.09
CA PHE A 97 20.67 3.10 -11.84
C PHE A 97 21.10 1.72 -11.32
N ASP A 98 20.90 1.52 -10.02
CA ASP A 98 21.31 0.32 -9.30
C ASP A 98 20.12 -0.47 -8.73
N MET A 99 20.46 -1.56 -8.08
CA MET A 99 19.52 -2.51 -7.49
C MET A 99 18.70 -1.87 -6.36
N ASP A 100 19.31 -1.02 -5.54
CA ASP A 100 18.66 -0.37 -4.41
C ASP A 100 17.62 0.64 -4.91
N MET A 101 17.95 1.44 -5.94
CA MET A 101 17.01 2.34 -6.60
C MET A 101 15.83 1.59 -7.23
N ALA A 102 16.10 0.46 -7.89
CA ALA A 102 15.07 -0.38 -8.49
C ALA A 102 14.10 -0.95 -7.45
N GLU A 103 14.62 -1.51 -6.35
CA GLU A 103 13.81 -2.04 -5.24
C GLU A 103 12.95 -0.93 -4.62
N GLN A 104 13.55 0.22 -4.30
CA GLN A 104 12.83 1.34 -3.70
C GLN A 104 11.71 1.86 -4.61
N ALA A 105 11.97 2.02 -5.91
CA ALA A 105 10.96 2.46 -6.86
C ALA A 105 9.77 1.49 -6.93
N LEU A 106 10.05 0.18 -6.96
CA LEU A 106 9.00 -0.85 -6.95
C LEU A 106 8.20 -0.84 -5.64
N ILE A 107 8.86 -0.76 -4.48
CA ILE A 107 8.18 -0.67 -3.18
C ILE A 107 7.23 0.54 -3.14
N GLN A 108 7.67 1.69 -3.65
CA GLN A 108 6.89 2.92 -3.61
C GLN A 108 5.68 2.87 -4.54
N VAL A 109 5.84 2.31 -5.74
CA VAL A 109 4.75 2.19 -6.71
C VAL A 109 3.76 1.09 -6.31
N MET A 110 4.27 -0.09 -5.91
CA MET A 110 3.44 -1.28 -5.64
C MET A 110 2.90 -1.33 -4.21
N ARG A 111 3.48 -0.56 -3.28
CA ARG A 111 3.07 -0.46 -1.86
C ARG A 111 2.84 -1.83 -1.20
N PRO A 112 3.84 -2.73 -1.25
CA PRO A 112 3.70 -4.10 -0.77
C PRO A 112 3.27 -4.16 0.70
N VAL A 113 2.62 -5.26 1.09
CA VAL A 113 2.11 -5.43 2.46
C VAL A 113 3.22 -5.48 3.51
N LEU A 114 4.33 -6.16 3.22
CA LEU A 114 5.35 -6.54 4.20
C LEU A 114 6.60 -5.66 4.20
N ASN A 115 6.89 -4.89 3.15
CA ASN A 115 7.99 -3.93 3.19
C ASN A 115 7.55 -2.70 3.99
N HIS A 116 8.28 -2.39 5.06
CA HIS A 116 8.08 -1.17 5.85
C HIS A 116 9.03 -0.07 5.42
N ASP A 117 10.29 -0.43 5.15
CA ASP A 117 11.28 0.51 4.64
C ASP A 117 10.87 0.99 3.25
N PHE A 118 11.05 2.29 3.01
CA PHE A 118 10.70 2.97 1.75
C PHE A 118 9.21 2.90 1.35
N ASN A 119 8.36 2.35 2.22
CA ASN A 119 6.93 2.22 2.01
C ASN A 119 6.17 3.12 2.97
N ALA A 120 5.95 4.38 2.59
CA ALA A 120 5.29 5.35 3.44
C ALA A 120 3.85 4.95 3.84
N LYS A 121 3.20 4.09 3.05
CA LYS A 121 1.82 3.65 3.25
C LYS A 121 1.65 2.20 2.79
N PRO A 122 2.11 1.18 3.53
CA PRO A 122 1.92 -0.21 3.12
C PRO A 122 0.43 -0.53 2.95
N ILE A 123 0.09 -1.39 1.99
CA ILE A 123 -1.26 -1.93 1.87
C ILE A 123 -1.51 -2.83 3.10
N PRO A 124 -2.63 -2.66 3.83
CA PRO A 124 -2.93 -3.56 4.94
C PRO A 124 -3.20 -4.97 4.40
N LEU A 125 -2.76 -6.00 5.12
CA LEU A 125 -3.05 -7.38 4.78
C LEU A 125 -4.59 -7.58 4.76
N PRO A 126 -5.19 -8.11 3.68
CA PRO A 126 -6.63 -8.36 3.67
C PRO A 126 -7.05 -9.46 4.64
N GLY A 127 -8.26 -9.37 5.18
CA GLY A 127 -8.74 -10.28 6.24
C GLY A 127 -8.91 -11.74 5.82
N ARG A 128 -8.88 -12.03 4.52
CA ARG A 128 -8.85 -13.40 3.99
C ARG A 128 -7.54 -14.13 4.27
N TYR A 129 -6.46 -13.40 4.55
CA TYR A 129 -5.17 -14.01 4.87
C TYR A 129 -4.99 -14.21 6.36
N ARG A 130 -4.35 -15.32 6.70
CA ARG A 130 -3.86 -15.59 8.05
C ARG A 130 -2.56 -14.83 8.28
N GLY A 131 -2.25 -14.55 9.54
CA GLY A 131 -0.97 -13.98 9.94
C GLY A 131 -1.01 -12.58 10.56
N HIS A 132 -2.17 -11.93 10.67
CA HIS A 132 -2.28 -10.64 11.37
C HIS A 132 -1.58 -10.63 12.74
N ALA A 133 -1.97 -11.54 13.62
CA ALA A 133 -1.36 -11.64 14.95
C ALA A 133 0.09 -12.14 14.88
N ALA A 134 0.35 -13.20 14.13
CA ALA A 134 1.67 -13.83 14.06
C ALA A 134 2.76 -12.91 13.48
N LEU A 135 2.39 -12.03 12.55
CA LEU A 135 3.29 -11.12 11.85
C LEU A 135 3.32 -9.72 12.50
N ASN A 136 2.58 -9.50 13.59
CA ASN A 136 2.36 -8.18 14.20
C ASN A 136 1.84 -7.14 13.20
N LEU A 137 0.93 -7.56 12.30
CA LEU A 137 0.29 -6.69 11.34
C LEU A 137 -1.07 -6.22 11.88
N PRO A 138 -1.48 -4.96 11.60
CA PRO A 138 -2.80 -4.50 11.99
C PRO A 138 -3.84 -5.44 11.39
N LYS A 139 -4.83 -5.83 12.21
CA LYS A 139 -6.03 -6.47 11.65
C LYS A 139 -6.70 -5.43 10.76
N PRO A 140 -7.16 -5.80 9.55
CA PRO A 140 -8.08 -4.94 8.83
C PRO A 140 -9.21 -4.67 9.80
N GLU A 141 -9.57 -3.41 9.93
CA GLU A 141 -10.79 -3.06 10.64
C GLU A 141 -11.87 -3.86 9.94
N THR A 142 -12.33 -4.93 10.60
CA THR A 142 -13.51 -5.66 10.15
C THR A 142 -14.52 -4.56 9.93
N PRO A 143 -15.22 -4.50 8.79
CA PRO A 143 -16.42 -3.70 8.68
C PRO A 143 -17.49 -4.34 9.58
N LEU A 144 -17.21 -4.37 10.89
CA LEU A 144 -18.14 -4.53 11.99
C LEU A 144 -19.02 -3.31 11.87
N SER A 145 -20.09 -3.46 11.09
CA SER A 145 -21.14 -2.45 11.00
C SER A 145 -20.57 -1.10 10.58
N ALA A 146 -20.36 -0.91 9.27
CA ALA A 146 -20.33 0.41 8.65
C ALA A 146 -21.70 1.14 8.76
N GLY A 147 -22.34 1.05 9.93
CA GLY A 147 -23.56 1.76 10.32
C GLY A 147 -23.30 2.99 11.19
N ALA A 148 -22.04 3.41 11.42
CA ALA A 148 -21.82 4.64 12.20
C ALA A 148 -20.57 5.49 11.87
N SER A 149 -19.59 5.04 11.07
CA SER A 149 -18.44 5.91 10.77
C SER A 149 -17.65 5.59 9.49
N GLN A 150 -18.26 4.95 8.49
CA GLN A 150 -17.82 5.16 7.12
C GLN A 150 -18.60 6.36 6.60
N ALA A 151 -17.85 7.38 6.16
CA ALA A 151 -18.38 8.49 5.42
C ALA A 151 -19.40 7.93 4.42
N ALA A 152 -20.65 8.38 4.57
CA ALA A 152 -21.66 8.24 3.53
C ALA A 152 -20.95 8.45 2.21
N THR A 153 -21.18 7.55 1.25
CA THR A 153 -20.80 7.71 -0.13
C THR A 153 -21.18 9.13 -0.54
N THR A 154 -20.22 10.05 -0.38
CA THR A 154 -20.47 11.47 -0.58
C THR A 154 -20.83 11.54 -2.03
N SER A 155 -22.06 11.95 -2.29
CA SER A 155 -22.52 12.15 -3.64
C SER A 155 -21.47 13.01 -4.37
N PRO A 156 -21.33 12.92 -5.71
CA PRO A 156 -20.44 13.81 -6.43
C PRO A 156 -20.62 15.29 -6.03
N GLN A 157 -21.85 15.68 -5.69
CA GLN A 157 -22.19 17.00 -5.15
C GLN A 157 -21.58 17.27 -3.77
N ASP A 158 -21.63 16.31 -2.84
CA ASP A 158 -20.97 16.43 -1.53
C ASP A 158 -19.45 16.54 -1.65
N ARG A 159 -18.82 15.79 -2.56
CA ARG A 159 -17.37 15.89 -2.80
C ARG A 159 -16.98 17.27 -3.32
N ILE A 160 -17.74 17.80 -4.28
CA ILE A 160 -17.54 19.16 -4.80
C ILE A 160 -17.70 20.18 -3.68
N TRP A 161 -18.70 20.01 -2.82
CA TRP A 161 -18.93 20.91 -1.70
C TRP A 161 -17.81 20.85 -0.66
N LEU A 162 -17.33 19.67 -0.29
CA LEU A 162 -16.21 19.47 0.64
C LEU A 162 -14.91 20.10 0.10
N ASN A 163 -14.62 19.94 -1.19
CA ASN A 163 -13.48 20.60 -1.83
C ASN A 163 -13.59 22.12 -1.76
N ARG A 164 -14.78 22.67 -2.02
CA ARG A 164 -15.03 24.12 -1.91
C ARG A 164 -14.84 24.64 -0.49
N MET A 165 -15.29 23.88 0.52
CA MET A 165 -15.07 24.21 1.94
C MET A 165 -13.56 24.27 2.27
N SER A 166 -12.80 23.26 1.84
CA SER A 166 -11.35 23.21 2.07
C SER A 166 -10.61 24.37 1.38
N LEU A 167 -11.02 24.73 0.16
CA LEU A 167 -10.47 25.90 -0.55
C LEU A 167 -10.77 27.24 0.15
N GLN A 168 -11.84 27.29 0.95
CA GLN A 168 -12.17 28.44 1.80
C GLN A 168 -11.59 28.31 3.21
N GLY A 169 -10.61 27.42 3.42
CA GLY A 169 -9.89 27.28 4.69
C GLY A 169 -10.63 26.49 5.78
N TRP A 170 -11.80 25.91 5.49
CA TRP A 170 -12.49 25.10 6.49
C TRP A 170 -11.86 23.70 6.63
N VAL A 171 -11.60 23.31 7.87
CA VAL A 171 -11.03 22.01 8.24
C VAL A 171 -12.02 21.23 9.09
N TYR A 172 -12.16 19.93 8.83
CA TYR A 172 -13.05 19.03 9.57
C TYR A 172 -12.25 18.21 10.58
N GLU A 173 -12.49 18.43 11.87
CA GLU A 173 -11.70 17.85 12.95
C GLU A 173 -12.59 17.14 13.99
N LYS A 174 -12.07 16.06 14.57
CA LYS A 174 -12.67 15.43 15.76
C LYS A 174 -12.14 16.15 16.99
N VAL A 175 -13.02 16.74 17.78
CA VAL A 175 -12.67 17.47 19.00
C VAL A 175 -13.16 16.74 20.24
N GLY A 176 -12.24 16.49 21.17
CA GLY A 176 -12.49 15.90 22.48
C GLY A 176 -12.58 14.36 22.51
N VAL A 177 -12.60 13.82 23.73
CA VAL A 177 -12.63 12.36 24.01
C VAL A 177 -13.91 11.70 23.47
N ASN A 178 -14.99 12.48 23.30
CA ASN A 178 -16.27 12.00 22.77
C ASN A 178 -16.32 11.99 21.23
N GLY A 179 -15.24 12.40 20.54
CA GLY A 179 -15.14 12.34 19.08
C GLY A 179 -16.14 13.23 18.33
N ARG A 180 -16.64 14.31 18.95
CA ARG A 180 -17.58 15.22 18.27
C ARG A 180 -16.88 15.90 17.10
N LEU A 181 -17.53 15.87 15.95
CA LEU A 181 -17.00 16.44 14.71
C LEU A 181 -17.35 17.93 14.64
N GLN A 182 -16.35 18.75 14.33
CA GLN A 182 -16.47 20.21 14.18
C GLN A 182 -15.72 20.68 12.94
N TRP A 183 -16.26 21.72 12.32
CA TRP A 183 -15.65 22.46 11.23
C TRP A 183 -15.01 23.73 11.79
N ARG A 184 -13.73 23.94 11.51
CA ARG A 184 -12.95 25.09 11.97
C ARG A 184 -12.47 25.92 10.79
N HIS A 185 -12.62 27.23 10.88
CA HIS A 185 -12.07 28.19 9.92
C HIS A 185 -10.93 29.01 10.56
N PRO A 186 -9.88 29.43 9.82
CA PRO A 186 -8.79 30.27 10.31
C PRO A 186 -9.22 31.59 10.99
N SER A 187 -10.41 32.10 10.69
CA SER A 187 -10.99 33.27 11.38
C SER A 187 -11.39 33.01 12.83
N GLY A 188 -11.29 31.76 13.31
CA GLY A 188 -11.74 31.35 14.64
C GLY A 188 -13.20 30.89 14.69
N LYS A 189 -13.95 30.96 13.57
CA LYS A 189 -15.31 30.45 13.49
C LYS A 189 -15.31 28.92 13.54
N ILE A 190 -16.19 28.37 14.38
CA ILE A 190 -16.37 26.93 14.54
C ILE A 190 -17.85 26.63 14.30
N LEU A 191 -18.13 25.60 13.49
CA LEU A 191 -19.49 25.11 13.22
C LEU A 191 -19.55 23.61 13.48
N THR A 192 -20.60 23.17 14.16
CA THR A 192 -20.92 21.75 14.32
C THR A 192 -21.45 21.17 13.01
N GLU A 193 -21.47 19.84 12.89
CA GLU A 193 -22.06 19.19 11.71
C GLU A 193 -23.54 19.53 11.52
N ALA A 194 -24.29 19.71 12.62
CA ALA A 194 -25.70 20.13 12.56
C ALA A 194 -25.86 21.55 12.00
N GLU A 195 -24.96 22.47 12.36
CA GLU A 195 -24.94 23.84 11.82
C GLU A 195 -24.49 23.90 10.35
N MET A 196 -23.69 22.92 9.92
CA MET A 196 -23.20 22.80 8.54
C MET A 196 -24.19 22.14 7.58
N ALA A 197 -25.08 21.29 8.09
CA ALA A 197 -26.09 20.59 7.31
C ALA A 197 -26.90 21.49 6.34
N PRO A 198 -27.46 22.65 6.75
CA PRO A 198 -28.23 23.50 5.84
C PRO A 198 -27.39 24.09 4.70
N TYR A 199 -26.12 24.42 4.96
CA TYR A 199 -25.20 24.90 3.91
C TYR A 199 -24.90 23.82 2.88
N ARG A 200 -24.68 22.58 3.35
CA ARG A 200 -24.46 21.42 2.49
C ARG A 200 -25.69 21.14 1.62
N GLN A 201 -26.88 21.07 2.21
CA GLN A 201 -28.14 20.86 1.47
C GLN A 201 -28.41 21.95 0.43
N ALA A 202 -28.05 23.20 0.73
CA ALA A 202 -28.20 24.32 -0.20
C ALA A 202 -27.05 24.44 -1.22
N GLY A 203 -26.00 23.62 -1.13
CA GLY A 203 -24.79 23.75 -1.95
C GLY A 203 -24.02 25.07 -1.74
N LYS A 204 -24.21 25.72 -0.58
CA LYS A 204 -23.61 27.02 -0.21
C LYS A 204 -22.48 26.81 0.80
N ILE A 205 -21.58 27.79 0.88
CA ILE A 205 -20.51 27.84 1.89
C ILE A 205 -20.91 28.85 2.97
N PRO A 206 -20.66 28.59 4.27
CA PRO A 206 -20.89 29.58 5.31
C PRO A 206 -20.07 30.85 5.06
N LYS A 207 -20.70 32.02 5.19
CA LYS A 207 -19.98 33.29 5.17
C LYS A 207 -19.09 33.38 6.41
N ILE A 208 -17.84 33.77 6.21
CA ILE A 208 -16.83 33.98 7.24
C ILE A 208 -17.02 35.37 7.83
#